data_AF-A0A3D4UQA5-F1
#
_entry.id   AF-A0A3D4UQA5-F1
#
_cell.length_a   1.000
_cell.length_b   1.000
_cell.length_c   1.000
_cell.angle_alpha   90.00
_cell.angle_beta   90.00
_cell.angle_gamma   90.00
#
_symmetry.space_group_name_H-M   'P 1'
#
loop_
_entity.id
_entity.type
_entity.pdbx_description
1 polymer ?
#
loop_
_entity_poly.entity_id
_entity_poly.type
_entity_poly.pdbx_seq_one_letter_code
_entity_poly.pdbx_strand_id
1 'polypeptide(L)'
;LVAKYGFNDEEQLREMVTNQLQQRAEVQQQAVMRQQIVKHLADSADFELPEGLTSQQAARTLERRRMEMMYRGVNPAEIEQQMAELRSASTENARNELKQFFILNKAAEQLNVQLQDQEINARIVQMAAQQGKRPEQLIEELQKSGQAQTLVQQVREHKTIDQILSDAEVEEVSADEFNERMNDAN
;
A
#
# COMPACT_ATOMS: atom_id res chain seq x y z
N LEU A 1 -32.14 -11.86 -19.60
CA LEU A 1 -31.05 -11.82 -18.60
C LEU A 1 -30.35 -10.46 -18.58
N VAL A 2 -30.03 -9.88 -19.74
CA VAL A 2 -29.29 -8.61 -19.86
C VAL A 2 -30.07 -7.38 -19.35
N ALA A 3 -31.38 -7.30 -19.63
CA ALA A 3 -32.26 -6.26 -19.09
C ALA A 3 -32.44 -6.29 -17.55
N LYS A 4 -32.18 -7.42 -16.87
CA LYS A 4 -32.22 -7.50 -15.40
C LYS A 4 -31.06 -6.74 -14.74
N TYR A 5 -30.01 -6.44 -15.49
CA TYR A 5 -28.83 -5.69 -15.04
C TYR A 5 -28.79 -4.27 -15.61
N GLY A 6 -29.86 -3.80 -16.26
CA GLY A 6 -29.97 -2.43 -16.78
C GLY A 6 -29.33 -2.19 -18.15
N PHE A 7 -28.97 -3.24 -18.90
CA PHE A 7 -28.35 -3.14 -20.23
C PHE A 7 -29.35 -3.45 -21.34
N ASN A 8 -29.19 -2.77 -22.49
CA ASN A 8 -30.11 -2.88 -23.63
C ASN A 8 -29.80 -4.10 -24.52
N ASP A 9 -28.55 -4.55 -24.56
CA ASP A 9 -28.09 -5.69 -25.35
C ASP A 9 -26.86 -6.38 -24.70
N GLU A 10 -26.51 -7.57 -25.19
CA GLU A 10 -25.36 -8.37 -24.71
C GLU A 10 -24.02 -7.68 -24.95
N GLU A 11 -23.93 -6.86 -26.00
CA GLU A 11 -22.71 -6.15 -26.40
C GLU A 11 -22.34 -5.10 -25.35
N GLN A 12 -23.32 -4.32 -24.87
CA GLN A 12 -23.14 -3.35 -23.78
C GLN A 12 -22.71 -4.02 -22.47
N LEU A 13 -23.27 -5.19 -22.15
CA LEU A 13 -22.86 -5.95 -20.96
C LEU A 13 -21.41 -6.45 -21.10
N ARG A 14 -21.04 -6.96 -22.28
CA ARG A 14 -19.68 -7.46 -22.57
C ARG A 14 -18.66 -6.33 -22.50
N GLU A 15 -18.96 -5.18 -23.10
CA GLU A 15 -18.10 -4.00 -23.06
C GLU A 15 -17.89 -3.51 -21.61
N MET A 16 -18.97 -3.41 -20.83
CA MET A 16 -18.88 -3.00 -19.43
C MET A 16 -18.03 -3.96 -18.59
N VAL A 17 -18.23 -5.27 -18.73
CA VAL A 17 -17.41 -6.27 -18.02
C VAL A 17 -15.95 -6.20 -18.47
N THR A 18 -15.70 -6.02 -19.78
CA THR A 18 -14.34 -5.90 -20.32
C THR A 18 -13.63 -4.69 -19.74
N ASN A 19 -14.27 -3.53 -19.73
CA ASN A 19 -13.73 -2.30 -19.15
C ASN A 19 -13.45 -2.45 -17.65
N GLN A 20 -14.34 -3.11 -16.91
CA GLN A 20 -14.15 -3.36 -15.49
C GLN A 20 -12.98 -4.31 -15.21
N LEU A 21 -12.83 -5.37 -16.01
CA LEU A 21 -11.71 -6.29 -15.92
C LEU A 21 -10.40 -5.61 -16.28
N GLN A 22 -10.39 -4.76 -17.31
CA GLN A 22 -9.22 -3.99 -17.72
C GLN A 22 -8.76 -3.04 -16.61
N GLN A 23 -9.66 -2.24 -16.04
CA GLN A 23 -9.33 -1.36 -14.91
C GLN A 23 -8.77 -2.14 -13.71
N ARG A 24 -9.33 -3.32 -13.43
CA ARG A 24 -8.83 -4.17 -12.35
C ARG A 24 -7.42 -4.70 -12.66
N ALA A 25 -7.17 -5.12 -13.90
CA ALA A 25 -5.88 -5.62 -14.35
C ALA A 25 -4.81 -4.51 -14.26
N GLU A 26 -5.12 -3.30 -14.72
CA GLU A 26 -4.23 -2.13 -14.64
C GLU A 26 -3.84 -1.81 -13.19
N VAL A 27 -4.81 -1.81 -12.27
CA VAL A 27 -4.53 -1.60 -10.84
C VAL A 27 -3.65 -2.70 -10.26
N GLN A 28 -3.88 -3.96 -10.64
CA GLN A 28 -3.07 -5.09 -10.19
C GLN A 28 -1.65 -5.02 -10.75
N GLN A 29 -1.49 -4.70 -12.03
CA GLN A 29 -0.19 -4.54 -12.68
C GLN A 29 0.61 -3.43 -12.00
N GLN A 30 0.00 -2.27 -11.75
CA GLN A 30 0.66 -1.19 -11.01
C GLN A 30 1.09 -1.62 -9.61
N ALA A 31 0.25 -2.35 -8.88
CA ALA A 31 0.61 -2.84 -7.55
C ALA A 31 1.83 -3.77 -7.60
N VAL A 32 1.88 -4.68 -8.58
CA VAL A 32 2.99 -5.61 -8.77
C VAL A 32 4.28 -4.86 -9.15
N MET A 33 4.23 -3.94 -10.11
CA MET A 33 5.40 -3.15 -10.52
C MET A 33 5.98 -2.37 -9.33
N ARG A 34 5.12 -1.72 -8.53
CA ARG A 34 5.54 -1.03 -7.31
C ARG A 34 6.21 -2.00 -6.32
N GLN A 35 5.65 -3.19 -6.12
CA GLN A 35 6.23 -4.20 -5.24
C GLN A 35 7.60 -4.68 -5.73
N GLN A 36 7.77 -4.87 -7.03
CA GLN A 36 9.06 -5.24 -7.64
C GLN A 36 10.12 -4.17 -7.41
N ILE A 37 9.79 -2.89 -7.62
CA ILE A 37 10.70 -1.77 -7.35
C ILE A 37 11.12 -1.76 -5.87
N VAL A 38 10.16 -1.81 -4.96
CA VAL A 38 10.45 -1.75 -3.52
C VAL A 38 11.30 -2.95 -3.08
N LYS A 39 11.02 -4.14 -3.61
CA LYS A 39 11.82 -5.35 -3.35
C LYS A 39 13.25 -5.17 -3.88
N HIS A 40 13.41 -4.75 -5.13
CA HIS A 40 14.72 -4.53 -5.74
C HIS A 40 15.55 -3.49 -4.97
N LEU A 41 14.92 -2.38 -4.58
CA LEU A 41 15.55 -1.36 -3.74
C LEU A 41 15.99 -1.91 -2.38
N ALA A 42 15.15 -2.72 -1.73
CA ALA A 42 15.48 -3.37 -0.47
C ALA A 42 16.63 -4.38 -0.59
N ASP A 43 16.64 -5.18 -1.66
CA ASP A 43 17.68 -6.20 -1.90
C ASP A 43 19.03 -5.57 -2.28
N SER A 44 19.01 -4.41 -2.94
CA SER A 44 20.23 -3.67 -3.32
C SER A 44 20.85 -2.83 -2.18
N ALA A 45 20.09 -2.56 -1.12
CA ALA A 45 20.52 -1.67 -0.04
C ALA A 45 21.04 -2.46 1.17
N ASP A 46 22.37 -2.50 1.34
CA ASP A 46 23.01 -3.12 2.50
C ASP A 46 23.27 -2.07 3.60
N PHE A 47 22.38 -2.03 4.59
CA PHE A 47 22.56 -1.24 5.80
C PHE A 47 21.83 -1.87 6.99
N GLU A 48 22.41 -1.69 8.17
CA GLU A 48 21.82 -2.15 9.42
C GLU A 48 20.93 -1.07 10.04
N LEU A 49 19.78 -1.49 10.56
CA LEU A 49 18.92 -0.63 11.36
C LEU A 49 19.30 -0.75 12.84
N PRO A 50 19.35 0.36 13.59
CA PRO A 50 19.55 0.29 15.03
C PRO A 50 18.48 -0.60 15.69
N GLU A 51 18.90 -1.58 16.49
CA GLU A 51 17.99 -2.55 17.14
C GLU A 51 16.91 -1.86 17.99
N GLY A 52 17.28 -0.76 18.67
CA GLY A 52 16.35 0.02 19.49
C GLY A 52 15.20 0.63 18.68
N LEU A 53 15.45 1.05 17.44
CA LEU A 53 14.42 1.63 16.57
C LEU A 53 13.44 0.56 16.07
N THR A 54 13.98 -0.57 15.63
CA THR A 54 13.19 -1.71 15.13
C THR A 54 12.30 -2.29 16.23
N SER A 55 12.85 -2.45 17.44
CA SER A 55 12.11 -2.99 18.60
C SER A 55 10.98 -2.07 19.05
N GLN A 56 11.21 -0.76 19.07
CA GLN A 56 10.15 0.22 19.39
C GLN A 56 9.03 0.22 18.35
N GLN A 57 9.37 0.15 17.07
CA GLN A 57 8.37 0.10 15.99
C GLN A 57 7.54 -1.19 16.06
N ALA A 58 8.20 -2.34 16.24
CA ALA A 58 7.52 -3.61 16.42
C ALA A 58 6.57 -3.57 17.65
N ALA A 59 7.03 -3.04 18.78
CA ALA A 59 6.21 -2.91 19.99
C ALA A 59 4.97 -2.02 19.76
N ARG A 60 5.12 -0.88 19.07
CA ARG A 60 3.98 0.02 18.74
C ARG A 60 2.96 -0.67 17.82
N THR A 61 3.44 -1.40 16.82
CA THR A 61 2.57 -2.14 15.89
C THR A 61 1.82 -3.26 16.59
N LEU A 62 2.50 -4.02 17.44
CA LEU A 62 1.91 -5.07 18.26
C LEU A 62 0.85 -4.50 19.21
N GLU A 63 1.14 -3.40 19.90
CA GLU A 63 0.20 -2.77 20.83
C GLU A 63 -1.06 -2.25 20.10
N ARG A 64 -0.89 -1.62 18.94
CA ARG A 64 -2.04 -1.19 18.12
C ARG A 64 -2.93 -2.37 17.74
N ARG A 65 -2.35 -3.49 17.28
CA ARG A 65 -3.12 -4.70 16.94
C ARG A 65 -3.82 -5.30 18.16
N ARG A 66 -3.15 -5.33 19.31
CA ARG A 66 -3.74 -5.79 20.58
C ARG A 66 -4.98 -4.95 20.93
N MET A 67 -4.87 -3.63 20.86
CA MET A 67 -5.97 -2.70 21.13
C MET A 67 -7.13 -2.86 20.13
N GLU A 68 -6.84 -3.08 18.84
CA GLU A 68 -7.87 -3.37 17.83
C GLU A 68 -8.62 -4.67 18.12
N MET A 69 -7.92 -5.74 18.54
CA MET A 69 -8.56 -7.01 18.90
C MET A 69 -9.40 -6.89 20.17
N MET A 70 -8.91 -6.16 21.18
CA MET A 70 -9.68 -5.86 22.39
C MET A 70 -10.95 -5.08 22.06
N TYR A 71 -10.87 -4.09 21.18
CA TYR A 71 -12.02 -3.29 20.75
C TYR A 71 -13.06 -4.13 19.99
N ARG A 72 -12.61 -5.15 19.25
CA ARG A 72 -13.47 -6.12 18.56
C ARG A 72 -14.05 -7.20 19.49
N GLY A 73 -13.67 -7.21 20.78
CA GLY A 73 -14.18 -8.15 21.78
C GLY A 73 -13.57 -9.56 21.70
N VAL A 74 -12.38 -9.70 21.11
CA VAL A 74 -11.65 -11.00 21.06
C VAL A 74 -11.29 -11.43 22.49
N ASN A 75 -11.32 -12.73 22.77
CA ASN A 75 -11.03 -13.26 24.10
C ASN A 75 -9.56 -12.97 24.50
N PRO A 76 -9.28 -12.50 25.72
CA PRO A 76 -7.91 -12.23 26.19
C PRO A 76 -6.92 -13.39 26.01
N ALA A 77 -7.33 -14.63 26.20
CA ALA A 77 -6.44 -15.79 26.04
C ALA A 77 -6.06 -16.01 24.57
N GLU A 78 -7.01 -15.77 23.66
CA GLU A 78 -6.80 -15.86 22.21
C GLU A 78 -5.93 -14.69 21.71
N ILE A 79 -6.13 -13.49 22.26
CA ILE A 79 -5.28 -12.32 22.00
C ILE A 79 -3.84 -12.65 22.35
N GLU A 80 -3.55 -13.16 23.55
CA GLU A 80 -2.17 -13.47 23.94
C GLU A 80 -1.51 -14.53 23.05
N GLN A 81 -2.27 -15.55 22.61
CA GLN A 81 -1.77 -16.54 21.65
C GLN A 81 -1.41 -15.90 20.30
N GLN A 82 -2.32 -15.11 19.72
CA GLN A 82 -2.07 -14.41 18.45
C GLN A 82 -0.93 -13.39 18.58
N MET A 83 -0.82 -12.71 19.72
CA MET A 83 0.26 -11.75 19.98
C MET A 83 1.62 -12.43 20.07
N ALA A 84 1.71 -13.65 20.59
CA ALA A 84 2.95 -14.42 20.62
C ALA A 84 3.43 -14.78 19.20
N GLU A 85 2.53 -15.25 18.35
CA GLU A 85 2.81 -15.55 16.93
C GLU A 85 3.22 -14.29 16.17
N LEU A 86 2.46 -13.21 16.34
CA LEU A 86 2.75 -11.92 15.71
C LEU A 86 4.08 -11.33 16.16
N ARG A 87 4.53 -11.56 17.39
CA ARG A 87 5.78 -10.98 17.90
C ARG A 87 7.01 -11.45 17.12
N SER A 88 7.06 -12.73 16.70
CA SER A 88 8.16 -13.25 15.89
C SER A 88 8.16 -12.67 14.47
N ALA A 89 6.98 -12.53 13.85
CA ALA A 89 6.86 -11.96 12.52
C ALA A 89 7.00 -10.42 12.52
N SER A 90 6.59 -9.77 13.61
CA SER A 90 6.53 -8.31 13.71
C SER A 90 7.89 -7.66 13.75
N THR A 91 8.92 -8.30 14.30
CA THR A 91 10.28 -7.73 14.32
C THR A 91 10.85 -7.67 12.91
N GLU A 92 10.74 -8.76 12.14
CA GLU A 92 11.22 -8.80 10.76
C GLU A 92 10.40 -7.89 9.85
N ASN A 93 9.08 -7.89 9.99
CA ASN A 93 8.21 -6.96 9.26
C ASN A 93 8.52 -5.50 9.59
N ALA A 94 8.71 -5.16 10.88
CA ALA A 94 9.08 -3.79 11.28
C ALA A 94 10.45 -3.40 10.74
N ARG A 95 11.40 -4.35 10.69
CA ARG A 95 12.71 -4.13 10.07
C ARG A 95 12.56 -3.82 8.58
N ASN A 96 11.78 -4.61 7.86
CA ASN A 96 11.55 -4.42 6.42
C ASN A 96 10.82 -3.11 6.13
N GLU A 97 9.75 -2.78 6.87
CA GLU A 97 9.04 -1.51 6.75
C GLU A 97 9.96 -0.31 7.00
N LEU A 98 10.79 -0.35 8.04
CA LEU A 98 11.74 0.72 8.33
C LEU A 98 12.82 0.83 7.25
N LYS A 99 13.34 -0.30 6.74
CA LYS A 99 14.31 -0.30 5.64
C LYS A 99 13.70 0.36 4.40
N GLN A 100 12.50 -0.08 3.99
CA GLN A 100 11.76 0.49 2.88
C GLN A 100 11.54 2.00 3.06
N PHE A 101 11.12 2.42 4.24
CA PHE A 101 10.94 3.82 4.57
C PHE A 101 12.22 4.64 4.35
N PHE A 102 13.37 4.20 4.89
CA PHE A 102 14.62 4.94 4.72
C PHE A 102 15.09 4.96 3.26
N ILE A 103 14.99 3.84 2.54
CA ILE A 103 15.40 3.76 1.14
C ILE A 103 14.54 4.67 0.27
N LEU A 104 13.22 4.63 0.43
CA LEU A 104 12.30 5.47 -0.34
C LEU A 104 12.48 6.96 0.00
N ASN A 105 12.71 7.31 1.26
CA ASN A 105 13.05 8.70 1.60
C ASN A 105 14.36 9.13 0.94
N LYS A 106 15.37 8.26 0.91
CA LYS A 106 16.64 8.57 0.25
C LYS A 106 16.50 8.73 -1.26
N ALA A 107 15.72 7.86 -1.89
CA ALA A 107 15.39 7.96 -3.31
C ALA A 107 14.62 9.27 -3.59
N ALA A 108 13.65 9.62 -2.74
CA ALA A 108 12.87 10.86 -2.87
C ALA A 108 13.77 12.11 -2.78
N GLU A 109 14.76 12.11 -1.90
CA GLU A 109 15.79 13.17 -1.82
C GLU A 109 16.62 13.25 -3.10
N GLN A 110 17.16 12.12 -3.57
CA GLN A 110 18.02 12.08 -4.77
C GLN A 110 17.30 12.53 -6.03
N LEU A 111 16.04 12.10 -6.19
CA LEU A 111 15.18 12.46 -7.30
C LEU A 111 14.54 13.86 -7.15
N ASN A 112 14.81 14.55 -6.03
CA ASN A 112 14.21 15.84 -5.68
C ASN A 112 12.68 15.85 -5.79
N VAL A 113 12.03 14.83 -5.22
CA VAL A 113 10.58 14.67 -5.26
C VAL A 113 9.89 15.79 -4.47
N GLN A 114 9.27 16.71 -5.21
CA GLN A 114 8.47 17.79 -4.66
C GLN A 114 6.99 17.43 -4.71
N LEU A 115 6.32 17.49 -3.56
CA LEU A 115 4.88 17.34 -3.50
C LEU A 115 4.20 18.68 -3.75
N GLN A 116 3.14 18.63 -4.54
CA GLN A 116 2.21 19.74 -4.72
C GLN A 116 0.97 19.51 -3.86
N ASP A 117 0.40 20.59 -3.33
CA ASP A 117 -0.83 20.52 -2.52
C ASP A 117 -1.98 19.83 -3.27
N GLN A 118 -2.01 19.98 -4.60
CA GLN A 118 -3.00 19.33 -5.46
C GLN A 118 -2.92 17.79 -5.39
N GLU A 119 -1.73 17.22 -5.27
CA GLU A 119 -1.55 15.76 -5.19
C GLU A 119 -2.06 15.21 -3.86
N ILE A 120 -1.80 15.94 -2.76
CA ILE A 120 -2.31 15.60 -1.43
C ILE A 120 -3.83 15.72 -1.42
N ASN A 121 -4.38 16.81 -1.96
CA ASN A 121 -5.82 17.03 -2.05
C ASN A 121 -6.52 15.97 -2.91
N ALA A 122 -5.94 15.60 -4.06
CA ALA A 122 -6.46 14.54 -4.91
C ALA A 122 -6.53 13.20 -4.16
N ARG A 123 -5.48 12.88 -3.39
CA ARG A 123 -5.47 11.68 -2.54
C ARG A 123 -6.56 11.70 -1.47
N ILE A 124 -6.75 12.84 -0.80
CA ILE A 124 -7.80 13.01 0.21
C ILE A 124 -9.18 12.84 -0.42
N VAL A 125 -9.43 13.44 -1.59
CA VAL A 125 -10.70 13.29 -2.32
C VAL A 125 -10.96 11.83 -2.67
N GLN A 126 -9.95 11.11 -3.17
CA GLN A 126 -10.05 9.69 -3.47
C GLN A 126 -10.40 8.87 -2.21
N MET A 127 -9.69 9.09 -1.11
CA MET A 127 -9.93 8.38 0.16
C MET A 127 -11.32 8.69 0.73
N ALA A 128 -11.76 9.95 0.66
CA ALA A 128 -13.06 10.37 1.14
C ALA A 128 -14.18 9.70 0.33
N ALA A 129 -14.05 9.63 -1.00
CA ALA A 129 -14.99 8.93 -1.87
C ALA A 129 -15.09 7.43 -1.54
N GLN A 130 -13.95 6.76 -1.30
CA GLN A 130 -13.93 5.36 -0.88
C GLN A 130 -14.61 5.11 0.47
N GLN A 131 -14.53 6.08 1.38
CA GLN A 131 -15.16 6.00 2.71
C GLN A 131 -16.60 6.55 2.73
N GLY A 132 -17.12 7.06 1.62
CA GLY A 132 -18.44 7.71 1.57
C GLY A 132 -18.52 8.98 2.42
N LYS A 133 -17.38 9.68 2.62
CA LYS A 133 -17.28 10.91 3.43
C LYS A 133 -17.02 12.12 2.55
N ARG A 134 -17.27 13.32 3.10
CA ARG A 134 -16.84 14.56 2.46
C ARG A 134 -15.33 14.78 2.65
N PRO A 135 -14.60 15.33 1.66
CA PRO A 135 -13.16 15.61 1.79
C PRO A 135 -12.83 16.49 3.00
N GLU A 136 -13.63 17.52 3.27
CA GLU A 136 -13.41 18.42 4.41
C GLU A 136 -13.47 17.70 5.76
N GLN A 137 -14.40 16.74 5.89
CA GLN A 137 -14.52 15.93 7.10
C GLN A 137 -13.30 15.03 7.31
N LEU A 138 -12.81 14.42 6.23
CA LEU A 138 -11.61 13.58 6.30
C LEU A 138 -10.36 14.40 6.66
N ILE A 139 -10.24 15.63 6.15
CA ILE A 139 -9.15 16.55 6.53
C ILE A 139 -9.16 16.81 8.04
N GLU A 140 -10.32 17.17 8.59
CA GLU A 140 -10.45 17.41 10.03
C GLU A 140 -10.11 16.17 10.87
N GLU A 141 -10.55 14.99 10.43
CA GLU A 141 -10.23 13.72 11.10
C GLU A 141 -8.72 13.44 11.09
N LEU A 142 -8.06 13.63 9.95
CA LEU A 142 -6.61 13.43 9.79
C LEU A 142 -5.80 14.42 10.64
N GLN A 143 -6.27 15.67 10.77
CA GLN A 143 -5.65 16.66 11.63
C GLN A 143 -5.83 16.31 13.11
N LYS A 144 -7.06 15.99 13.55
CA LYS A 144 -7.38 15.64 14.94
C LYS A 144 -6.66 14.36 15.40
N SER A 145 -6.48 13.40 14.50
CA SER A 145 -5.77 12.14 14.78
C SER A 145 -4.25 12.25 14.63
N GLY A 146 -3.72 13.37 14.15
CA GLY A 146 -2.29 13.54 13.87
C GLY A 146 -1.77 12.72 12.67
N GLN A 147 -2.66 12.18 11.83
CA GLN A 147 -2.32 11.35 10.67
C GLN A 147 -2.05 12.15 9.39
N ALA A 148 -2.30 13.46 9.39
CA ALA A 148 -2.06 14.31 8.22
C ALA A 148 -0.61 14.19 7.69
N GLN A 149 0.39 14.19 8.57
CA GLN A 149 1.80 14.04 8.17
C GLN A 149 2.08 12.66 7.55
N THR A 150 1.48 11.60 8.10
CA THR A 150 1.60 10.25 7.55
C THR A 150 1.04 10.17 6.13
N LEU A 151 -0.09 10.84 5.88
CA LEU A 151 -0.67 10.89 4.54
C LEU A 151 0.26 11.60 3.55
N VAL A 152 0.81 12.76 3.93
CA VAL A 152 1.79 13.48 3.09
C VAL A 152 2.98 12.59 2.75
N GLN A 153 3.51 11.88 3.75
CA GLN A 153 4.62 10.94 3.55
C GLN A 153 4.26 9.82 2.56
N GLN A 154 3.08 9.22 2.69
CA GLN A 154 2.61 8.17 1.77
C GLN A 154 2.47 8.68 0.33
N VAL A 155 1.95 9.90 0.14
CA VAL A 155 1.83 10.50 -1.19
C VAL A 155 3.22 10.74 -1.81
N ARG A 156 4.20 11.19 -1.01
CA ARG A 156 5.59 11.34 -1.46
C ARG A 156 6.19 10.00 -1.87
N GLU A 157 6.00 8.96 -1.07
CA GLU A 157 6.51 7.62 -1.36
C GLU A 157 5.93 7.08 -2.67
N HIS A 158 4.61 7.18 -2.86
CA HIS A 158 3.97 6.76 -4.10
C HIS A 158 4.53 7.50 -5.32
N LYS A 159 4.68 8.82 -5.22
CA LYS A 159 5.27 9.66 -6.29
C LYS A 159 6.72 9.28 -6.58
N THR A 160 7.48 8.97 -5.54
CA THR A 160 8.89 8.54 -5.69
C THR A 160 8.97 7.24 -6.45
N ILE A 161 8.12 6.26 -6.11
CA ILE A 161 8.06 4.99 -6.84
C ILE A 161 7.62 5.21 -8.29
N ASP A 162 6.65 6.10 -8.54
CA ASP A 162 6.19 6.41 -9.90
C ASP A 162 7.29 7.05 -10.75
N GLN A 163 8.12 7.90 -10.16
CA GLN A 163 9.28 8.48 -10.83
C GLN A 163 10.40 7.45 -11.07
N ILE A 164 10.62 6.52 -10.15
CA ILE A 164 11.54 5.40 -10.41
C ILE A 164 11.01 4.53 -11.55
N LEU A 165 9.70 4.26 -11.57
CA LEU A 165 9.07 3.44 -12.60
C LEU A 165 9.15 4.11 -13.98
N SER A 166 9.07 5.45 -14.06
CA SER A 166 9.19 6.14 -15.35
C SER A 166 10.57 6.04 -15.98
N ASP A 167 11.60 5.84 -15.16
CA ASP A 167 13.00 5.68 -15.60
C ASP A 167 13.43 4.20 -15.69
N ALA A 168 12.57 3.28 -15.24
CA ALA A 168 12.85 1.84 -15.22
C ALA A 168 12.60 1.19 -16.59
N GLU A 169 13.36 0.13 -16.88
CA GLU A 169 13.10 -0.73 -18.03
C GLU A 169 11.96 -1.70 -17.69
N VAL A 170 10.85 -1.60 -18.42
CA VAL A 170 9.64 -2.42 -18.21
C VAL A 170 9.55 -3.46 -19.33
N GLU A 171 9.61 -4.74 -18.96
CA GLU A 171 9.37 -5.87 -19.86
C GLU A 171 7.88 -6.25 -19.81
N GLU A 172 7.20 -6.20 -20.96
CA GLU A 172 5.84 -6.71 -21.09
C GLU A 172 5.86 -8.23 -21.34
N VAL A 173 5.15 -8.97 -20.50
CA VAL A 173 5.04 -10.44 -20.59
C VAL A 173 3.58 -10.87 -20.70
N SER A 174 3.35 -12.05 -21.26
CA SER A 174 2.00 -12.63 -21.31
C SER A 174 1.49 -12.98 -19.90
N ALA A 175 0.16 -13.10 -19.73
CA ALA A 175 -0.41 -13.48 -18.45
C ALA A 175 0.06 -14.87 -17.98
N ASP A 176 0.23 -15.82 -18.89
CA ASP A 176 0.70 -17.16 -18.58
C ASP A 176 2.16 -17.13 -18.09
N GLU A 177 3.02 -16.42 -18.82
CA GLU A 177 4.43 -16.25 -18.44
C GLU A 177 4.59 -15.49 -17.12
N PHE A 178 3.76 -14.46 -16.87
CA PHE A 178 3.72 -13.75 -15.60
C PHE A 178 3.38 -14.68 -14.44
N ASN A 179 2.37 -15.53 -14.61
CA ASN A 179 1.95 -16.49 -13.59
C ASN A 179 3.05 -17.53 -13.29
N GLU A 180 3.76 -18.01 -14.32
CA GLU A 180 4.91 -18.89 -14.14
C GLU A 180 6.03 -18.20 -13.34
N ARG A 181 6.47 -17.01 -13.77
CA ARG A 181 7.53 -16.24 -13.10
C ARG A 181 7.19 -15.89 -11.64
N MET A 182 5.93 -15.60 -11.33
CA MET A 182 5.50 -15.25 -9.97
C MET A 182 5.30 -16.47 -9.06
N ASN A 183 4.99 -17.64 -9.61
CA ASN A 183 4.90 -18.88 -8.83
C ASN A 183 6.29 -19.39 -8.40
N ASP A 184 7.31 -19.20 -9.25
CA ASP A 184 8.69 -19.59 -8.94
C ASP A 184 9.38 -18.66 -7.93
N ALA A 185 8.82 -17.46 -7.71
CA ALA A 185 9.39 -16.43 -6.83
C ALA A 185 8.85 -16.42 -5.39
N ASN A 186 7.90 -17.30 -5.05
CA ASN A 186 7.26 -17.44 -3.73
C ASN A 186 7.79 -18.62 -2.92
#